data_AF-A0A831TXH2-F1
#
_entry.id   AF-A0A831TXH2-F1
#
_cell.length_a   1.000
_cell.length_b   1.000
_cell.length_c   1.000
_cell.angle_alpha   90.00
_cell.angle_beta   90.00
_cell.angle_gamma   90.00
#
_symmetry.space_group_name_H-M   'P 1'
#
loop_
_entity.id
_entity.type
_entity.pdbx_description
1 polymer ?
#
loop_
_entity_poly.entity_id
_entity_poly.type
_entity_poly.pdbx_seq_one_letter_code
_entity_poly.pdbx_strand_id
1 'polypeptide(L)'
;MPAEDWVSECQEALRQGYTSFKTKARPWFDLHHQCEVLCRSLPPHFDLDLDFNGMLVDTARATRLLGEIEPFPNIKIFESPIPQHDVAGNRFLRAHTRVAIAHHYGSPPIMTALKEDVCDGFVLSGGVTRVIEQATVCAAANKPFWLQLVGTEITATFALHLGAVLSHARWPAVNCHQLYTHALVRPAMTVTNGLAPVPTGPGLGVELDEDAVERFRLPTMPPKPYPHPGLLIAIRWPSGATSYYAHTQQYWDDFLGGRLPLFPRGVRLETIPDDGSATWRELQQRAQQGGVHLSREAAPL
;
A
#
# COMPACT_ATOMS: atom_id res chain seq x y z
N MET A 1 -5.61 2.68 -7.80
CA MET A 1 -5.63 3.24 -9.16
C MET A 1 -6.14 2.18 -10.11
N PRO A 2 -6.60 2.54 -11.32
CA PRO A 2 -6.90 1.60 -12.40
C PRO A 2 -5.78 0.59 -12.67
N ALA A 3 -6.10 -0.50 -13.37
CA ALA A 3 -5.15 -1.58 -13.64
C ALA A 3 -4.03 -1.13 -14.58
N GLU A 4 -4.35 -0.26 -15.53
CA GLU A 4 -3.44 0.31 -16.52
C GLU A 4 -2.34 1.14 -15.86
N ASP A 5 -2.70 1.95 -14.87
CA ASP A 5 -1.75 2.73 -14.10
C ASP A 5 -0.80 1.80 -13.34
N TRP A 6 -1.30 0.71 -12.74
CA TRP A 6 -0.43 -0.27 -12.09
C TRP A 6 0.51 -0.97 -13.07
N VAL A 7 0.07 -1.29 -14.28
CA VAL A 7 0.95 -1.85 -15.32
C VAL A 7 2.06 -0.86 -15.65
N SER A 8 1.74 0.43 -15.81
CA SER A 8 2.73 1.47 -16.07
C SER A 8 3.77 1.56 -14.96
N GLU A 9 3.34 1.61 -13.69
CA GLU A 9 4.25 1.65 -12.54
C GLU A 9 5.14 0.41 -12.44
N CYS A 10 4.58 -0.78 -12.69
CA CYS A 10 5.37 -2.02 -12.64
C CYS A 10 6.34 -2.16 -13.83
N GLN A 11 5.97 -1.67 -15.02
CA GLN A 11 6.87 -1.62 -16.18
C GLN A 11 8.05 -0.68 -15.93
N GLU A 12 7.82 0.45 -15.27
CA GLU A 12 8.91 1.34 -14.88
C GLU A 12 9.79 0.72 -13.78
N ALA A 13 9.19 0.05 -12.79
CA ALA A 13 9.96 -0.70 -11.79
C ALA A 13 10.85 -1.78 -12.44
N LEU A 14 10.33 -2.54 -13.41
CA LEU A 14 11.11 -3.50 -14.19
C LEU A 14 12.28 -2.84 -14.93
N ARG A 15 12.04 -1.70 -15.60
CA ARG A 15 13.08 -0.93 -16.29
C ARG A 15 14.18 -0.45 -15.35
N GLN A 16 13.82 -0.10 -14.11
CA GLN A 16 14.77 0.31 -13.07
C GLN A 16 15.44 -0.86 -12.35
N GLY A 17 15.22 -2.10 -12.79
CA GLY A 17 15.89 -3.29 -12.29
C GLY A 17 15.27 -3.92 -11.04
N TYR A 18 14.07 -3.48 -10.62
CA TYR A 18 13.31 -4.11 -9.54
C TYR A 18 12.71 -5.45 -9.99
N THR A 19 12.50 -6.34 -9.03
CA THR A 19 11.90 -7.67 -9.23
C THR A 19 10.65 -7.88 -8.38
N SER A 20 10.24 -6.89 -7.59
CA SER A 20 9.05 -6.94 -6.75
C SER A 20 8.40 -5.56 -6.66
N PHE A 21 7.07 -5.54 -6.54
CA PHE A 21 6.28 -4.34 -6.37
C PHE A 21 5.16 -4.55 -5.36
N LYS A 22 5.13 -3.70 -4.33
CA LYS A 22 4.03 -3.66 -3.37
C LYS A 22 2.97 -2.66 -3.83
N THR A 23 1.72 -3.10 -3.88
CA THR A 23 0.56 -2.29 -4.24
C THR A 23 -0.50 -2.30 -3.13
N LYS A 24 -1.48 -1.41 -3.27
CA LYS A 24 -2.61 -1.25 -2.35
C LYS A 24 -3.86 -1.87 -2.97
N ALA A 25 -4.31 -2.99 -2.42
CA ALA A 25 -5.62 -3.54 -2.75
C ALA A 25 -6.71 -2.68 -2.08
N ARG A 26 -7.66 -2.17 -2.88
CA ARG A 26 -8.72 -1.28 -2.39
C ARG A 26 -10.09 -1.67 -2.93
N PRO A 27 -11.14 -1.71 -2.07
CA PRO A 27 -12.45 -2.23 -2.46
C PRO A 27 -13.22 -1.36 -3.45
N TRP A 28 -12.73 -0.16 -3.74
CA TRP A 28 -13.24 0.76 -4.78
C TRP A 28 -12.53 0.64 -6.12
N PHE A 29 -11.68 -0.37 -6.31
CA PHE A 29 -11.17 -0.81 -7.60
C PHE A 29 -11.43 -2.32 -7.78
N ASP A 30 -11.67 -2.74 -9.03
CA ASP A 30 -11.82 -4.16 -9.36
C ASP A 30 -10.46 -4.88 -9.22
N LEU A 31 -10.25 -5.51 -8.06
CA LEU A 31 -9.01 -6.22 -7.77
C LEU A 31 -8.80 -7.44 -8.65
N HIS A 32 -9.86 -8.13 -9.07
CA HIS A 32 -9.70 -9.27 -9.99
C HIS A 32 -9.15 -8.80 -11.31
N HIS A 33 -9.75 -7.75 -11.87
CA HIS A 33 -9.27 -7.16 -13.10
C HIS A 33 -7.82 -6.67 -12.98
N GLN A 34 -7.47 -6.02 -11.86
CA GLN A 34 -6.09 -5.61 -11.58
C GLN A 34 -5.13 -6.81 -11.57
N CYS A 35 -5.45 -7.88 -10.85
CA CYS A 35 -4.62 -9.08 -10.78
C CYS A 35 -4.49 -9.76 -12.15
N GLU A 36 -5.58 -9.91 -12.91
CA GLU A 36 -5.59 -10.50 -14.25
C GLU A 36 -4.69 -9.71 -15.21
N VAL A 37 -4.83 -8.38 -15.24
CA VAL A 37 -4.06 -7.51 -16.11
C VAL A 37 -2.59 -7.50 -15.72
N LEU A 38 -2.28 -7.38 -14.43
CA LEU A 38 -0.90 -7.36 -13.95
C LEU A 38 -0.18 -8.69 -14.22
N CYS A 39 -0.76 -9.82 -13.84
CA CYS A 39 -0.11 -11.13 -14.04
C CYS A 39 0.07 -11.48 -15.51
N ARG A 40 -0.81 -10.99 -16.40
CA ARG A 40 -0.64 -11.15 -17.85
C ARG A 40 0.48 -10.27 -18.42
N SER A 41 0.72 -9.11 -17.81
CA SER A 41 1.63 -8.09 -18.35
C SER A 41 3.05 -8.18 -17.76
N LEU A 42 3.21 -8.86 -16.63
CA LEU A 42 4.47 -8.96 -15.90
C LEU A 42 5.16 -10.31 -16.14
N PRO A 43 6.49 -10.34 -16.12
CA PRO A 43 7.22 -11.59 -16.28
C PRO A 43 7.02 -12.50 -15.05
N PRO A 44 7.17 -13.83 -15.18
CA PRO A 44 6.88 -14.78 -14.09
C PRO A 44 7.72 -14.60 -12.82
N HIS A 45 8.87 -13.93 -12.90
CA HIS A 45 9.77 -13.69 -11.78
C HIS A 45 9.48 -12.39 -11.01
N PHE A 46 8.52 -11.58 -11.48
CA PHE A 46 8.22 -10.30 -10.86
C PHE A 46 7.12 -10.46 -9.82
N ASP A 47 7.46 -10.26 -8.57
CA ASP A 47 6.59 -10.52 -7.43
C ASP A 47 5.71 -9.31 -7.10
N LEU A 48 4.50 -9.58 -6.64
CA LEU A 48 3.51 -8.58 -6.24
C LEU A 48 3.03 -8.84 -4.81
N ASP A 49 3.03 -7.78 -4.02
CA ASP A 49 2.51 -7.79 -2.65
C ASP A 49 1.28 -6.88 -2.56
N LEU A 50 0.19 -7.37 -1.96
CA LEU A 50 -1.09 -6.66 -1.87
C LEU A 50 -1.38 -6.25 -0.43
N ASP A 51 -1.39 -4.95 -0.16
CA ASP A 51 -1.79 -4.41 1.15
C ASP A 51 -3.25 -3.96 1.17
N PHE A 52 -4.04 -4.63 1.99
CA PHE A 52 -5.47 -4.39 2.17
C PHE A 52 -5.78 -3.36 3.25
N ASN A 53 -4.84 -3.05 4.16
CA ASN A 53 -5.06 -2.17 5.32
C ASN A 53 -6.33 -2.52 6.12
N GLY A 54 -6.61 -3.80 6.28
CA GLY A 54 -7.76 -4.34 7.01
C GLY A 54 -9.10 -4.25 6.27
N MET A 55 -9.09 -3.84 4.99
CA MET A 55 -10.30 -3.58 4.21
C MET A 55 -11.09 -4.83 3.83
N LEU A 56 -10.64 -6.05 4.15
CA LEU A 56 -11.50 -7.25 4.07
C LEU A 56 -12.39 -7.42 5.30
N VAL A 57 -12.15 -6.63 6.36
CA VAL A 57 -12.97 -6.47 7.58
C VAL A 57 -13.02 -7.70 8.47
N ASP A 58 -13.35 -8.87 7.93
CA ASP A 58 -13.48 -10.13 8.68
C ASP A 58 -13.11 -11.35 7.83
N THR A 59 -13.05 -12.51 8.49
CA THR A 59 -12.68 -13.77 7.86
C THR A 59 -13.65 -14.23 6.78
N ALA A 60 -14.96 -14.06 6.97
CA ALA A 60 -15.97 -14.53 6.03
C ALA A 60 -15.83 -13.85 4.66
N ARG A 61 -15.57 -12.54 4.67
CA ARG A 61 -15.32 -11.76 3.45
C ARG A 61 -13.91 -12.01 2.91
N ALA A 62 -12.91 -12.09 3.79
CA ALA A 62 -11.52 -12.30 3.39
C ALA A 62 -11.29 -13.66 2.72
N THR A 63 -11.73 -14.77 3.31
CA THR A 63 -11.46 -16.12 2.80
C THR A 63 -11.94 -16.30 1.36
N ARG A 64 -13.10 -15.74 1.02
CA ARG A 64 -13.60 -15.81 -0.35
C ARG A 64 -12.68 -15.07 -1.32
N LEU A 65 -12.42 -13.78 -1.07
CA LEU A 65 -11.61 -12.98 -2.00
C LEU A 65 -10.18 -13.50 -2.10
N LEU A 66 -9.55 -13.80 -0.95
CA LEU A 66 -8.18 -14.31 -0.91
C LEU A 66 -8.05 -15.63 -1.69
N GLY A 67 -9.01 -16.55 -1.55
CA GLY A 67 -9.01 -17.80 -2.32
C GLY A 67 -9.22 -17.60 -3.83
N GLU A 68 -9.90 -16.54 -4.25
CA GLU A 68 -10.06 -16.22 -5.67
C GLU A 68 -8.82 -15.53 -6.27
N ILE A 69 -7.99 -14.86 -5.46
CA ILE A 69 -6.78 -14.15 -5.94
C ILE A 69 -5.47 -14.93 -5.70
N GLU A 70 -5.42 -15.85 -4.74
CA GLU A 70 -4.28 -16.73 -4.47
C GLU A 70 -3.76 -17.48 -5.72
N PRO A 71 -4.60 -17.91 -6.69
CA PRO A 71 -4.12 -18.57 -7.89
C PRO A 71 -3.26 -17.70 -8.84
N PHE A 72 -3.23 -16.38 -8.65
CA PHE A 72 -2.42 -15.50 -9.49
C PHE A 72 -0.93 -15.64 -9.14
N PRO A 73 -0.08 -16.09 -10.08
CA PRO A 73 1.26 -16.58 -9.74
C PRO A 73 2.21 -15.49 -9.27
N ASN A 74 2.01 -14.24 -9.67
CA ASN A 74 2.85 -13.11 -9.25
C ASN A 74 2.53 -12.67 -7.81
N ILE A 75 1.38 -13.02 -7.25
CA ILE A 75 0.97 -12.57 -5.91
C ILE A 75 1.70 -13.40 -4.83
N LYS A 76 2.51 -12.75 -3.99
CA LYS A 76 3.36 -13.43 -3.01
C LYS A 76 3.01 -13.13 -1.56
N ILE A 77 2.56 -11.91 -1.26
CA ILE A 77 2.26 -11.50 0.12
C ILE A 77 0.93 -10.73 0.18
N PHE A 78 0.09 -11.08 1.16
CA PHE A 78 -1.05 -10.29 1.61
C PHE A 78 -0.69 -9.55 2.89
N GLU A 79 -0.71 -8.22 2.85
CA GLU A 79 -0.52 -7.41 4.05
C GLU A 79 -1.84 -6.97 4.64
N SER A 80 -1.97 -7.18 5.95
CA SER A 80 -3.12 -6.74 6.74
C SER A 80 -4.46 -7.05 6.07
N PRO A 81 -4.76 -8.31 5.65
CA PRO A 81 -6.00 -8.64 4.95
C PRO A 81 -7.24 -8.15 5.72
N ILE A 82 -7.29 -8.47 7.01
CA ILE A 82 -8.32 -8.03 7.97
C ILE A 82 -7.67 -7.20 9.09
N PRO A 83 -8.43 -6.53 9.98
CA PRO A 83 -7.86 -5.79 11.10
C PRO A 83 -6.90 -6.67 11.92
N GLN A 84 -5.66 -6.21 12.10
CA GLN A 84 -4.62 -7.03 12.72
C GLN A 84 -4.93 -7.46 14.16
N HIS A 85 -5.77 -6.70 14.86
CA HIS A 85 -6.18 -7.03 16.24
C HIS A 85 -7.14 -8.23 16.32
N ASP A 86 -7.75 -8.66 15.21
CA ASP A 86 -8.51 -9.90 15.14
C ASP A 86 -7.56 -11.11 15.11
N VAL A 87 -7.07 -11.49 16.29
CA VAL A 87 -6.09 -12.57 16.46
C VAL A 87 -6.62 -13.90 15.92
N ALA A 88 -7.86 -14.25 16.25
CA ALA A 88 -8.47 -15.51 15.84
C ALA A 88 -8.68 -15.54 14.32
N GLY A 89 -9.14 -14.43 13.74
CA GLY A 89 -9.34 -14.31 12.31
C GLY A 89 -8.04 -14.39 11.52
N ASN A 90 -6.98 -13.71 11.97
CA ASN A 90 -5.69 -13.73 11.28
C ASN A 90 -5.02 -15.11 11.36
N ARG A 91 -5.08 -15.78 12.53
CA ARG A 91 -4.66 -17.18 12.67
C ARG A 91 -5.44 -18.10 11.72
N PHE A 92 -6.75 -17.92 11.62
CA PHE A 92 -7.60 -18.68 10.70
C PHE A 92 -7.16 -18.45 9.25
N LEU A 93 -7.06 -17.20 8.79
CA LEU A 93 -6.69 -16.89 7.41
C LEU A 93 -5.32 -17.47 7.05
N ARG A 94 -4.32 -17.30 7.91
CA ARG A 94 -2.98 -17.84 7.68
C ARG A 94 -2.98 -19.36 7.46
N ALA A 95 -3.82 -20.10 8.17
CA ALA A 95 -3.95 -21.55 8.00
C ALA A 95 -4.67 -21.97 6.69
N HIS A 96 -5.28 -21.03 5.97
CA HIS A 96 -6.15 -21.31 4.82
C HIS A 96 -5.70 -20.66 3.50
N THR A 97 -4.61 -19.90 3.49
CA THR A 97 -3.98 -19.35 2.26
C THR A 97 -2.58 -19.93 2.09
N ARG A 98 -2.12 -20.11 0.84
CA ARG A 98 -0.70 -20.42 0.55
C ARG A 98 0.14 -19.17 0.29
N VAL A 99 -0.50 -18.01 0.12
CA VAL A 99 0.17 -16.70 0.03
C VAL A 99 0.52 -16.23 1.44
N ALA A 100 1.74 -15.76 1.65
CA ALA A 100 2.21 -15.35 2.96
C ALA A 100 1.41 -14.14 3.49
N ILE A 101 1.19 -14.07 4.80
CA ILE A 101 0.56 -12.93 5.45
C ILE A 101 1.60 -12.08 6.18
N ALA A 102 1.58 -10.76 5.90
CA ALA A 102 2.40 -9.76 6.57
C ALA A 102 1.55 -8.87 7.47
N HIS A 103 2.06 -8.57 8.68
CA HIS A 103 1.44 -7.63 9.62
C HIS A 103 2.44 -6.60 10.12
N HIS A 104 1.99 -5.38 10.39
CA HIS A 104 2.79 -4.43 11.14
C HIS A 104 3.15 -4.97 12.53
N TYR A 105 4.44 -4.91 12.88
CA TYR A 105 4.92 -5.36 14.18
C TYR A 105 4.23 -4.61 15.32
N GLY A 106 3.80 -5.36 16.34
CA GLY A 106 3.24 -4.80 17.57
C GLY A 106 1.72 -4.60 17.56
N SER A 107 1.04 -4.98 16.47
CA SER A 107 -0.43 -5.10 16.44
C SER A 107 -0.82 -6.47 15.87
N PRO A 108 -1.29 -7.44 16.66
CA PRO A 108 -1.43 -7.40 18.11
C PRO A 108 -0.04 -7.33 18.79
N PRO A 109 0.03 -7.11 20.12
CA PRO A 109 1.31 -7.13 20.84
C PRO A 109 2.14 -8.35 20.47
N ILE A 110 3.47 -8.18 20.31
CA ILE A 110 4.32 -9.19 19.67
C ILE A 110 4.23 -10.57 20.34
N MET A 111 4.12 -10.63 21.67
CA MET A 111 3.97 -11.90 22.38
C MET A 111 2.69 -12.65 21.99
N THR A 112 1.59 -11.93 21.74
CA THR A 112 0.35 -12.50 21.22
C THR A 112 0.53 -12.94 19.78
N ALA A 113 1.13 -12.10 18.93
CA ALA A 113 1.33 -12.40 17.51
C ALA A 113 2.16 -13.68 17.30
N LEU A 114 3.23 -13.85 18.08
CA LEU A 114 4.10 -15.03 18.03
C LEU A 114 3.43 -16.27 18.63
N LYS A 115 2.77 -16.14 19.79
CA LYS A 115 2.11 -17.27 20.45
C LYS A 115 0.97 -17.85 19.61
N GLU A 116 0.17 -16.98 19.01
CA GLU A 116 -1.00 -17.36 18.21
C GLU A 116 -0.68 -17.56 16.72
N ASP A 117 0.57 -17.31 16.33
CA ASP A 117 1.10 -17.51 14.98
C ASP A 117 0.22 -16.86 13.89
N VAL A 118 -0.10 -15.57 14.08
CA VAL A 118 -1.13 -14.84 13.30
C VAL A 118 -0.68 -14.39 11.90
N CYS A 119 0.63 -14.42 11.61
CA CYS A 119 1.20 -14.03 10.31
C CYS A 119 2.51 -14.77 10.03
N ASP A 120 2.93 -14.76 8.77
CA ASP A 120 4.19 -15.39 8.33
C ASP A 120 5.40 -14.50 8.58
N GLY A 121 5.21 -13.18 8.54
CA GLY A 121 6.26 -12.22 8.81
C GLY A 121 5.71 -10.84 9.14
N PHE A 122 6.63 -9.90 9.32
CA PHE A 122 6.31 -8.58 9.84
C PHE A 122 6.72 -7.44 8.90
N VAL A 123 6.06 -6.30 9.09
CA VAL A 123 6.47 -5.00 8.56
C VAL A 123 7.19 -4.25 9.67
N LEU A 124 8.49 -3.98 9.48
CA LEU A 124 9.28 -3.18 10.42
C LEU A 124 9.52 -1.78 9.86
N SER A 125 9.31 -0.78 10.71
CA SER A 125 9.46 0.64 10.36
C SER A 125 9.84 1.48 11.58
N GLY A 126 10.52 2.60 11.36
CA GLY A 126 10.91 3.56 12.40
C GLY A 126 12.41 3.82 12.42
N GLY A 127 12.90 4.35 13.55
CA GLY A 127 14.33 4.61 13.74
C GLY A 127 15.15 3.33 13.99
N VAL A 128 16.49 3.45 13.88
CA VAL A 128 17.44 2.33 13.99
C VAL A 128 17.24 1.48 15.24
N THR A 129 17.12 2.11 16.42
CA THR A 129 16.95 1.40 17.70
C THR A 129 15.73 0.51 17.68
N ARG A 130 14.57 1.08 17.31
CA ARG A 130 13.31 0.33 17.22
C ARG A 130 13.39 -0.80 16.21
N VAL A 131 13.95 -0.54 15.03
CA VAL A 131 14.05 -1.59 13.99
C VAL A 131 14.95 -2.74 14.45
N ILE A 132 16.10 -2.45 15.06
CA ILE A 132 17.01 -3.48 15.58
C ILE A 132 16.35 -4.30 16.69
N GLU A 133 15.67 -3.65 17.64
CA GLU A 133 14.95 -4.35 18.72
C GLU A 133 13.89 -5.31 18.16
N GLN A 134 13.05 -4.82 17.24
CA GLN A 134 12.01 -5.62 16.61
C GLN A 134 12.58 -6.75 15.74
N ALA A 135 13.62 -6.47 14.97
CA ALA A 135 14.30 -7.45 14.13
C ALA A 135 14.98 -8.55 14.95
N THR A 136 15.52 -8.22 16.12
CA THR A 136 16.13 -9.19 17.04
C THR A 136 15.08 -10.18 17.54
N VAL A 137 13.89 -9.70 17.91
CA VAL A 137 12.76 -10.56 18.30
C VAL A 137 12.31 -11.43 17.12
N CYS A 138 12.18 -10.84 15.92
CA CYS A 138 11.80 -11.59 14.72
C CYS A 138 12.83 -12.70 14.41
N ALA A 139 14.12 -12.40 14.52
CA ALA A 139 15.19 -13.38 14.31
C ALA A 139 15.15 -14.53 15.33
N ALA A 140 14.92 -14.21 16.61
CA ALA A 140 14.76 -15.22 17.66
C ALA A 140 13.55 -16.13 17.44
N ALA A 141 12.48 -15.59 16.82
CA ALA A 141 11.28 -16.33 16.47
C ALA A 141 11.32 -16.95 15.05
N ASN A 142 12.43 -16.82 14.31
CA ASN A 142 12.56 -17.23 12.91
C ASN A 142 11.44 -16.67 12.01
N LYS A 143 11.08 -15.40 12.20
CA LYS A 143 10.07 -14.69 11.39
C LYS A 143 10.76 -13.74 10.41
N PRO A 144 10.55 -13.89 9.09
CA PRO A 144 11.01 -12.91 8.12
C PRO A 144 10.26 -11.58 8.27
N PHE A 145 10.83 -10.54 7.68
CA PHE A 145 10.19 -9.24 7.56
C PHE A 145 10.71 -8.49 6.33
N TRP A 146 9.96 -7.47 5.91
CA TRP A 146 10.51 -6.40 5.08
C TRP A 146 10.71 -5.12 5.90
N LEU A 147 11.64 -4.31 5.44
CA LEU A 147 11.85 -2.95 5.94
C LEU A 147 10.92 -2.02 5.15
N GLN A 148 10.01 -1.33 5.86
CA GLN A 148 9.17 -0.29 5.28
C GLN A 148 9.60 1.08 5.82
N LEU A 149 10.53 1.70 5.13
CA LEU A 149 11.15 2.97 5.50
C LEU A 149 10.99 3.94 4.34
N VAL A 150 9.84 4.62 4.29
CA VAL A 150 9.47 5.51 3.20
C VAL A 150 10.14 6.88 3.35
N GLY A 151 10.81 7.35 2.29
CA GLY A 151 11.44 8.66 2.27
C GLY A 151 12.27 8.87 1.02
N THR A 152 13.17 9.85 1.05
CA THR A 152 14.12 10.10 -0.03
C THR A 152 15.19 9.01 -0.08
N GLU A 153 16.14 9.10 -1.00
CA GLU A 153 17.18 8.09 -1.12
C GLU A 153 18.13 8.05 0.10
N ILE A 154 18.15 9.09 0.93
CA ILE A 154 18.77 9.08 2.26
C ILE A 154 18.14 7.96 3.11
N THR A 155 16.81 7.86 3.10
CA THR A 155 16.07 6.81 3.82
C THR A 155 16.28 5.44 3.19
N ALA A 156 16.33 5.35 1.85
CA ALA A 156 16.62 4.09 1.16
C ALA A 156 18.04 3.57 1.47
N THR A 157 19.05 4.46 1.49
CA THR A 157 20.42 4.13 1.86
C THR A 157 20.51 3.66 3.32
N PHE A 158 19.81 4.35 4.22
CA PHE A 158 19.68 3.89 5.60
C PHE A 158 19.03 2.50 5.70
N ALA A 159 17.99 2.24 4.91
CA ALA A 159 17.34 0.92 4.85
C ALA A 159 18.28 -0.16 4.29
N LEU A 160 19.18 0.15 3.35
CA LEU A 160 20.19 -0.80 2.86
C LEU A 160 21.14 -1.24 3.96
N HIS A 161 21.66 -0.31 4.76
CA HIS A 161 22.53 -0.63 5.89
C HIS A 161 21.84 -1.56 6.89
N LEU A 162 20.56 -1.32 7.19
CA LEU A 162 19.75 -2.22 8.00
C LEU A 162 19.57 -3.59 7.34
N GLY A 163 19.23 -3.63 6.05
CA GLY A 163 19.05 -4.87 5.29
C GLY A 163 20.32 -5.73 5.26
N ALA A 164 21.50 -5.11 5.24
CA ALA A 164 22.79 -5.81 5.23
C ALA A 164 23.12 -6.53 6.54
N VAL A 165 22.64 -6.02 7.69
CA VAL A 165 23.01 -6.54 9.02
C VAL A 165 21.89 -7.33 9.69
N LEU A 166 20.65 -7.22 9.21
CA LEU A 166 19.50 -7.88 9.81
C LEU A 166 19.15 -9.19 9.08
N SER A 167 19.52 -10.32 9.67
CA SER A 167 19.47 -11.67 9.06
C SER A 167 18.09 -12.15 8.55
N HIS A 168 17.01 -11.52 8.99
CA HIS A 168 15.62 -11.87 8.63
C HIS A 168 14.93 -10.79 7.79
N ALA A 169 15.63 -9.72 7.42
CA ALA A 169 15.20 -8.76 6.40
C ALA A 169 15.28 -9.41 5.00
N ARG A 170 14.39 -10.39 4.75
CA ARG A 170 14.44 -11.27 3.57
C ARG A 170 13.35 -10.98 2.56
N TRP A 171 12.31 -10.24 2.95
CA TRP A 171 11.26 -9.82 2.05
C TRP A 171 11.63 -8.49 1.36
N PRO A 172 11.08 -8.22 0.16
CA PRO A 172 11.36 -7.00 -0.60
C PRO A 172 11.11 -5.72 0.22
N ALA A 173 12.10 -4.83 0.28
CA ALA A 173 12.00 -3.59 1.05
C ALA A 173 11.08 -2.55 0.36
N VAL A 174 10.43 -1.72 1.17
CA VAL A 174 9.49 -0.67 0.72
C VAL A 174 10.00 0.69 1.17
N ASN A 175 10.55 1.48 0.24
CA ASN A 175 11.22 2.75 0.55
C ASN A 175 10.69 3.98 -0.23
N CYS A 176 10.05 3.78 -1.39
CA CYS A 176 9.43 4.82 -2.22
C CYS A 176 10.34 6.01 -2.63
N HIS A 177 11.67 5.91 -2.46
CA HIS A 177 12.61 6.97 -2.83
C HIS A 177 12.57 7.29 -4.34
N GLN A 178 12.25 6.30 -5.17
CA GLN A 178 12.07 6.41 -6.61
C GLN A 178 10.87 7.28 -7.02
N LEU A 179 9.97 7.60 -6.09
CA LEU A 179 8.83 8.50 -6.36
C LEU A 179 9.25 9.98 -6.31
N TYR A 180 10.44 10.28 -5.80
CA TYR A 180 10.96 11.64 -5.76
C TYR A 180 11.63 11.98 -7.09
N THR A 181 11.48 13.24 -7.52
CA THR A 181 12.08 13.73 -8.77
C THR A 181 13.61 13.82 -8.72
N HIS A 182 14.21 13.64 -7.54
CA HIS A 182 15.65 13.71 -7.33
C HIS A 182 16.07 12.88 -6.11
N ALA A 183 17.21 12.18 -6.22
CA ALA A 183 17.75 11.32 -5.16
C ALA A 183 18.15 12.07 -3.88
N LEU A 184 18.64 13.31 -4.05
CA LEU A 184 19.27 14.18 -3.03
C LEU A 184 20.63 13.69 -2.52
N VAL A 185 21.14 12.56 -3.00
CA VAL A 185 22.45 12.03 -2.62
C VAL A 185 23.32 11.75 -3.85
N ARG A 186 24.64 11.67 -3.64
CA ARG A 186 25.64 11.33 -4.66
C ARG A 186 26.57 10.22 -4.12
N PRO A 187 26.86 9.17 -4.91
CA PRO A 187 26.16 8.80 -6.15
C PRO A 187 24.73 8.34 -5.87
N ALA A 188 23.86 8.43 -6.87
CA ALA A 188 22.51 7.86 -6.77
C ALA A 188 22.56 6.33 -6.78
N MET A 189 21.62 5.71 -6.06
CA MET A 189 21.46 4.28 -5.94
C MET A 189 21.06 3.68 -7.28
N THR A 190 21.72 2.59 -7.64
CA THR A 190 21.34 1.78 -8.80
C THR A 190 20.83 0.43 -8.31
N VAL A 191 19.62 0.08 -8.73
CA VAL A 191 19.03 -1.23 -8.47
C VAL A 191 19.31 -2.14 -9.66
N THR A 192 19.71 -3.37 -9.39
CA THR A 192 19.98 -4.39 -10.42
C THR A 192 19.54 -5.74 -9.87
N ASN A 193 18.64 -6.41 -10.59
CA ASN A 193 18.07 -7.70 -10.20
C ASN A 193 17.47 -7.68 -8.77
N GLY A 194 16.73 -6.60 -8.45
CA GLY A 194 16.09 -6.41 -7.15
C GLY A 194 17.03 -6.08 -6.00
N LEU A 195 18.33 -5.88 -6.27
CA LEU A 195 19.35 -5.64 -5.26
C LEU A 195 20.07 -4.31 -5.52
N ALA A 196 20.61 -3.70 -4.47
CA ALA A 196 21.48 -2.54 -4.58
C ALA A 196 22.73 -2.73 -3.70
N PRO A 197 23.90 -2.22 -4.11
CA PRO A 197 25.11 -2.30 -3.31
C PRO A 197 24.96 -1.46 -2.04
N VAL A 198 25.43 -1.99 -0.91
CA VAL A 198 25.47 -1.23 0.34
C VAL A 198 26.72 -0.33 0.31
N PRO A 199 26.58 1.00 0.46
CA PRO A 199 27.74 1.89 0.47
C PRO A 199 28.70 1.58 1.62
N THR A 200 30.01 1.64 1.37
CA THR A 200 31.04 1.26 2.36
C THR A 200 31.78 2.45 2.98
N GLY A 201 31.46 3.68 2.57
CA GLY A 201 32.04 4.89 3.14
C GLY A 201 31.53 5.17 4.56
N PRO A 202 32.13 6.14 5.27
CA PRO A 202 31.68 6.53 6.62
C PRO A 202 30.21 6.99 6.65
N GLY A 203 29.54 6.79 7.78
CA GLY A 203 28.13 7.18 7.96
C GLY A 203 27.21 6.35 7.08
N LEU A 204 26.35 7.01 6.28
CA LEU A 204 25.52 6.33 5.28
C LEU A 204 26.32 5.91 4.03
N GLY A 205 27.56 6.39 3.87
CA GLY A 205 28.42 6.09 2.74
C GLY A 205 28.02 6.79 1.43
N VAL A 206 27.16 7.81 1.50
CA VAL A 206 26.78 8.70 0.40
C VAL A 206 26.91 10.16 0.85
N GLU A 207 27.12 11.07 -0.11
CA GLU A 207 27.18 12.51 0.13
C GLU A 207 25.85 13.17 -0.19
N LEU A 208 25.49 14.22 0.55
CA LEU A 208 24.29 15.01 0.25
C LEU A 208 24.56 15.91 -0.95
N ASP A 209 23.59 15.99 -1.86
CA ASP A 209 23.62 16.96 -2.95
C ASP A 209 23.15 18.33 -2.43
N GLU A 210 24.09 19.10 -1.89
CA GLU A 210 23.80 20.42 -1.29
C GLU A 210 23.14 21.39 -2.29
N ASP A 211 23.51 21.32 -3.58
CA ASP A 211 22.88 22.12 -4.63
C ASP A 211 21.39 21.75 -4.79
N ALA A 212 21.08 20.45 -4.78
CA ALA A 212 19.71 19.98 -4.86
C ALA A 212 18.90 20.34 -3.61
N VAL A 213 19.51 20.25 -2.43
CA VAL A 213 18.89 20.64 -1.16
C VAL A 213 18.50 22.11 -1.19
N GLU A 214 19.40 22.99 -1.64
CA GLU A 214 19.10 24.42 -1.75
C GLU A 214 18.03 24.69 -2.80
N ARG A 215 18.11 24.02 -3.96
CA ARG A 215 17.13 24.14 -5.05
C ARG A 215 15.71 23.74 -4.61
N PHE A 216 15.57 22.70 -3.79
CA PHE A 216 14.27 22.22 -3.31
C PHE A 216 13.87 22.78 -1.95
N ARG A 217 14.68 23.68 -1.36
CA ARG A 217 14.37 24.30 -0.09
C ARG A 217 13.10 25.14 -0.21
N LEU A 218 12.13 24.84 0.64
CA LEU A 218 10.96 25.68 0.81
C LEU A 218 11.18 26.62 2.00
N PRO A 219 11.01 27.95 1.84
CA PRO A 219 11.14 28.88 2.97
C PRO A 219 10.06 28.64 4.03
N THR A 220 8.87 28.20 3.59
CA THR A 220 7.79 27.72 4.44
C THR A 220 7.12 26.52 3.79
N MET A 221 6.72 25.53 4.60
CA MET A 221 5.92 24.41 4.11
C MET A 221 4.51 24.93 3.77
N PRO A 222 4.02 24.80 2.51
CA PRO A 222 2.68 25.24 2.18
C PRO A 222 1.66 24.43 2.99
N PRO A 223 0.55 25.05 3.43
CA PRO A 223 -0.52 24.32 4.07
C PRO A 223 -1.05 23.26 3.10
N LYS A 224 -1.25 22.04 3.59
CA LYS A 224 -1.92 20.97 2.86
C LYS A 224 -3.33 20.82 3.44
N PRO A 225 -4.32 21.58 2.94
CA PRO A 225 -5.66 21.55 3.53
C PRO A 225 -6.23 20.14 3.48
N TYR A 226 -6.83 19.73 4.59
CA TYR A 226 -7.57 18.50 4.70
C TYR A 226 -8.97 18.80 5.28
N PRO A 227 -10.05 18.36 4.62
CA PRO A 227 -10.07 17.76 3.28
C PRO A 227 -9.60 18.73 2.17
N HIS A 228 -9.25 18.20 0.99
CA HIS A 228 -8.91 19.05 -0.15
C HIS A 228 -10.15 19.84 -0.59
N PRO A 229 -10.08 21.18 -0.73
CA PRO A 229 -11.23 21.98 -1.11
C PRO A 229 -11.81 21.58 -2.47
N GLY A 230 -13.14 21.60 -2.60
CA GLY A 230 -13.82 21.35 -3.88
C GLY A 230 -13.70 19.90 -4.41
N LEU A 231 -13.24 18.97 -3.59
CA LEU A 231 -13.13 17.57 -4.01
C LEU A 231 -14.51 16.91 -4.05
N LEU A 232 -14.82 16.24 -5.15
CA LEU A 232 -15.96 15.34 -5.30
C LEU A 232 -15.48 14.02 -5.90
N ILE A 233 -15.70 12.93 -5.18
CA ILE A 233 -15.26 11.59 -5.52
C ILE A 233 -16.49 10.73 -5.76
N ALA A 234 -16.50 9.93 -6.82
CA ALA A 234 -17.55 8.97 -7.10
C ALA A 234 -17.00 7.53 -7.10
N ILE A 235 -17.67 6.66 -6.36
CA ILE A 235 -17.54 5.20 -6.49
C ILE A 235 -18.70 4.73 -7.36
N ARG A 236 -18.38 4.18 -8.53
CA ARG A 236 -19.35 3.63 -9.47
C ARG A 236 -19.49 2.13 -9.22
N TRP A 237 -20.71 1.70 -8.93
CA TRP A 237 -21.02 0.32 -8.61
C TRP A 237 -21.48 -0.47 -9.84
N PRO A 238 -21.22 -1.79 -9.90
CA PRO A 238 -21.68 -2.66 -10.99
C PRO A 238 -23.21 -2.72 -11.15
N SER A 239 -23.95 -2.42 -10.09
CA SER A 239 -25.41 -2.29 -10.11
C SER A 239 -25.91 -1.06 -10.90
N GLY A 240 -25.01 -0.17 -11.30
CA GLY A 240 -25.33 1.15 -11.86
C GLY A 240 -25.58 2.22 -10.80
N ALA A 241 -25.54 1.88 -9.52
CA ALA A 241 -25.58 2.86 -8.44
C ALA A 241 -24.25 3.66 -8.37
N THR A 242 -24.29 4.84 -7.77
CA THR A 242 -23.09 5.66 -7.50
C THR A 242 -23.10 6.15 -6.05
N SER A 243 -21.92 6.19 -5.43
CA SER A 243 -21.73 6.81 -4.12
C SER A 243 -20.76 7.98 -4.22
N TYR A 244 -21.18 9.15 -3.76
CA TYR A 244 -20.40 10.39 -3.82
C TYR A 244 -19.89 10.79 -2.44
N TYR A 245 -18.65 11.29 -2.40
CA TYR A 245 -17.95 11.70 -1.19
C TYR A 245 -17.17 12.99 -1.44
N ALA A 246 -17.06 13.83 -0.42
CA ALA A 246 -16.27 15.06 -0.47
C ALA A 246 -14.79 14.83 -0.08
N HIS A 247 -14.48 13.70 0.56
CA HIS A 247 -13.09 13.33 0.86
C HIS A 247 -12.92 11.84 1.15
N THR A 248 -11.67 11.40 1.19
CA THR A 248 -11.32 9.98 1.27
C THR A 248 -11.77 9.31 2.57
N GLN A 249 -11.61 9.98 3.72
CA GLN A 249 -11.95 9.37 5.01
C GLN A 249 -13.42 8.91 5.10
N GLN A 250 -14.37 9.62 4.46
CA GLN A 250 -15.80 9.24 4.53
C GLN A 250 -16.01 7.81 4.02
N TYR A 251 -15.55 7.51 2.81
CA TYR A 251 -15.72 6.16 2.27
C TYR A 251 -14.78 5.15 2.93
N TRP A 252 -13.60 5.57 3.43
CA TRP A 252 -12.76 4.68 4.25
C TRP A 252 -13.52 4.19 5.49
N ASP A 253 -14.20 5.09 6.20
CA ASP A 253 -14.99 4.74 7.37
C ASP A 253 -16.17 3.84 7.00
N ASP A 254 -16.77 4.02 5.82
CA ASP A 254 -17.85 3.17 5.32
C ASP A 254 -17.36 1.74 4.99
N PHE A 255 -16.21 1.61 4.33
CA PHE A 255 -15.62 0.29 4.03
C PHE A 255 -15.16 -0.42 5.30
N LEU A 256 -14.41 0.26 6.16
CA LEU A 256 -13.92 -0.33 7.42
C LEU A 256 -15.07 -0.65 8.39
N GLY A 257 -16.16 0.14 8.34
CA GLY A 257 -17.38 -0.14 9.08
C GLY A 257 -18.24 -1.25 8.48
N GLY A 258 -17.83 -1.87 7.37
CA GLY A 258 -18.58 -2.93 6.69
C GLY A 258 -19.90 -2.48 6.08
N ARG A 259 -20.08 -1.18 5.83
CA ARG A 259 -21.32 -0.58 5.30
C ARG A 259 -21.44 -0.70 3.78
N LEU A 260 -20.34 -1.00 3.09
CA LEU A 260 -20.28 -1.10 1.63
C LEU A 260 -19.87 -2.50 1.16
N PRO A 261 -20.27 -2.91 -0.05
CA PRO A 261 -19.77 -4.13 -0.69
C PRO A 261 -18.24 -4.06 -0.87
N LEU A 262 -17.54 -5.15 -0.54
CA LEU A 262 -16.09 -5.22 -0.65
C LEU A 262 -15.69 -5.84 -2.00
N PHE A 263 -14.82 -5.15 -2.74
CA PHE A 263 -14.18 -5.63 -3.98
C PHE A 263 -15.12 -6.21 -5.07
N PRO A 264 -16.30 -5.60 -5.36
CA PRO A 264 -17.13 -6.14 -6.44
C PRO A 264 -16.49 -5.90 -7.81
N ARG A 265 -16.55 -6.90 -8.69
CA ARG A 265 -16.05 -6.80 -10.08
C ARG A 265 -16.75 -5.68 -10.83
N GLY A 266 -15.99 -4.83 -11.52
CA GLY A 266 -16.48 -3.65 -12.26
C GLY A 266 -16.61 -2.37 -11.43
N VAL A 267 -16.27 -2.39 -10.13
CA VAL A 267 -16.21 -1.16 -9.32
C VAL A 267 -15.08 -0.27 -9.79
N ARG A 268 -15.33 1.04 -9.82
CA ARG A 268 -14.31 2.04 -10.12
C ARG A 268 -14.49 3.30 -9.30
N LEU A 269 -13.38 3.98 -9.06
CA LEU A 269 -13.29 5.28 -8.40
C LEU A 269 -12.94 6.34 -9.45
N GLU A 270 -13.61 7.47 -9.41
CA GLU A 270 -13.28 8.64 -10.22
C GLU A 270 -13.43 9.93 -9.41
N THR A 271 -12.67 10.95 -9.77
CA THR A 271 -12.89 12.32 -9.30
C THR A 271 -13.82 13.00 -10.29
N ILE A 272 -14.87 13.65 -9.80
CA ILE A 272 -15.82 14.42 -10.62
C ILE A 272 -15.31 15.85 -10.73
N PRO A 273 -14.91 16.32 -11.93
CA PRO A 273 -14.47 17.70 -12.11
C PRO A 273 -15.57 18.69 -11.76
N ASP A 274 -15.21 19.80 -11.12
CA ASP A 274 -16.12 20.94 -10.94
C ASP A 274 -16.35 21.62 -12.29
N ASP A 275 -17.55 21.45 -12.83
CA ASP A 275 -17.99 22.04 -14.10
C ASP A 275 -18.69 23.41 -13.91
N GLY A 276 -18.74 23.91 -12.67
CA GLY A 276 -19.40 25.17 -12.32
C GLY A 276 -20.94 25.09 -12.30
N SER A 277 -21.54 23.92 -12.50
CA SER A 277 -23.00 23.75 -12.54
C SER A 277 -23.64 23.86 -11.15
N ALA A 278 -24.95 24.19 -11.13
CA ALA A 278 -25.72 24.16 -9.90
C ALA A 278 -25.85 22.72 -9.35
N THR A 279 -26.00 21.73 -10.24
CA THR A 279 -26.09 20.31 -9.90
C THR A 279 -24.83 19.81 -9.21
N TRP A 280 -23.64 20.17 -9.73
CA TRP A 280 -22.38 19.80 -9.10
C TRP A 280 -22.26 20.42 -7.71
N ARG A 281 -22.55 21.73 -7.57
CA ARG A 281 -22.48 22.43 -6.27
C ARG A 281 -23.43 21.82 -5.24
N GLU A 282 -24.66 21.50 -5.63
CA GLU A 282 -25.63 20.86 -4.74
C GLU A 282 -25.14 19.48 -4.29
N LEU A 283 -24.67 18.65 -5.23
CA LEU A 283 -24.17 17.32 -4.94
C LEU A 283 -22.94 17.36 -4.03
N GLN A 284 -22.02 18.29 -4.29
CA GLN A 284 -20.82 18.48 -3.48
C GLN A 284 -21.18 18.95 -2.06
N GLN A 285 -22.11 19.90 -1.91
CA GLN A 285 -22.58 20.37 -0.60
C GLN A 285 -23.24 19.24 0.20
N ARG A 286 -24.02 18.38 -0.46
CA ARG A 286 -24.59 17.18 0.17
C ARG A 286 -23.50 16.20 0.59
N ALA A 287 -22.53 15.94 -0.28
CA ALA A 287 -21.39 15.05 -0.02
C ALA A 287 -20.51 15.53 1.15
N GLN A 288 -20.45 16.85 1.40
CA GLN A 288 -19.76 17.41 2.58
C GLN A 288 -20.43 17.04 3.91
N GLN A 289 -21.74 16.81 3.92
CA GLN A 289 -22.48 16.41 5.12
C GLN A 289 -22.39 14.91 5.41
N GLY A 290 -22.16 14.10 4.36
CA GLY A 290 -22.01 12.65 4.44
C GLY A 290 -22.04 12.01 3.05
N GLY A 291 -21.75 10.71 2.97
CA GLY A 291 -21.81 9.97 1.70
C GLY A 291 -23.20 10.04 1.06
N VAL A 292 -23.25 10.33 -0.25
CA VAL A 292 -24.51 10.39 -1.02
C VAL A 292 -24.60 9.18 -1.93
N HIS A 293 -25.58 8.30 -1.71
CA HIS A 293 -25.77 7.09 -2.49
C HIS A 293 -26.99 7.22 -3.41
N LEU A 294 -26.78 7.15 -4.72
CA LEU A 294 -27.82 7.26 -5.75
C LEU A 294 -27.97 5.94 -6.50
N SER A 295 -29.21 5.51 -6.74
CA SER A 295 -29.51 4.40 -7.65
C SER A 295 -29.31 4.81 -9.10
N ARG A 296 -29.30 3.83 -10.02
CA ARG A 296 -29.17 4.06 -11.47
C ARG A 296 -30.19 5.06 -12.03
N GLU A 297 -31.39 5.13 -11.46
CA GLU A 297 -32.47 6.01 -11.90
C GLU A 297 -32.34 7.45 -11.36
N ALA A 298 -31.53 7.65 -10.32
CA ALA A 298 -31.40 8.93 -9.62
C ALA A 298 -30.04 9.62 -9.82
N ALA A 299 -29.08 8.97 -10.50
CA ALA A 299 -27.79 9.58 -10.81
C ALA A 299 -27.93 10.55 -11.99
N PRO A 300 -27.48 11.82 -11.87
CA PRO A 300 -27.39 12.70 -13.03
C PRO A 300 -26.42 12.09 -14.06
N LEU A 301 -26.83 12.13 -15.34
CA LEU A 301 -26.00 11.72 -16.49
C LEU A 301 -24.71 12.54 -16.58
#